data_AF-A0A133UPT9-F1
#
_entry.id   AF-A0A133UPT9-F1
#
_cell.length_a   1.000
_cell.length_b   1.000
_cell.length_c   1.000
_cell.angle_alpha   90.00
_cell.angle_beta   90.00
_cell.angle_gamma   90.00
#
_symmetry.space_group_name_H-M   'P 1'
#
loop_
_entity.id
_entity.type
_entity.pdbx_description
1 polymer ?
#
loop_
_entity_poly.entity_id
_entity_poly.type
_entity_poly.pdbx_seq_one_letter_code
_entity_poly.pdbx_strand_id
1 'polypeptide(L)'
;MKEKIFQRFYREKRGSEEKRFAEYLLVELVRTLLCMPPVTFYYYLRHDADLREILKLEELKTIGNYEDFDRKRKYLKMHLD
;
A
#
# COMPACT_ATOMS: atom_id res chain seq x y z
N MET A 1 -16.39 -27.45 8.39
CA MET A 1 -16.72 -26.61 7.22
C MET A 1 -16.46 -25.11 7.48
N LYS A 2 -16.95 -24.53 8.59
CA LYS A 2 -16.63 -23.14 9.01
C LYS A 2 -15.12 -22.86 9.12
N GLU A 3 -14.35 -23.79 9.70
CA GLU A 3 -12.92 -23.60 9.97
C GLU A 3 -12.06 -23.48 8.70
N LYS A 4 -12.36 -24.26 7.64
CA LYS A 4 -11.72 -24.13 6.33
C LYS A 4 -12.04 -22.80 5.65
N ILE A 5 -13.25 -22.27 5.85
CA ILE A 5 -13.67 -20.97 5.36
C ILE A 5 -12.89 -19.88 6.08
N PHE A 6 -12.85 -19.90 7.41
CA PHE A 6 -12.05 -18.94 8.19
C PHE A 6 -10.57 -18.98 7.81
N GLN A 7 -9.94 -20.16 7.72
CA GLN A 7 -8.54 -20.27 7.32
C GLN A 7 -8.28 -19.72 5.91
N ARG A 8 -9.20 -19.92 4.97
CA ARG A 8 -9.13 -19.35 3.63
C ARG A 8 -9.23 -17.82 3.67
N PHE A 9 -10.21 -17.27 4.40
CA PHE A 9 -10.36 -15.82 4.61
C PHE A 9 -9.12 -15.21 5.28
N TYR A 10 -8.53 -15.86 6.29
CA TYR A 10 -7.30 -15.40 6.94
C TYR A 10 -6.09 -15.45 5.99
N ARG A 11 -5.98 -16.49 5.15
CA ARG A 11 -4.93 -16.57 4.11
C ARG A 11 -5.10 -15.50 3.02
N GLU A 12 -6.32 -15.28 2.56
CA GLU A 12 -6.63 -14.22 1.59
C GLU A 12 -6.34 -12.83 2.18
N LYS A 13 -6.73 -12.58 3.45
CA LYS A 13 -6.35 -11.36 4.18
C LYS A 13 -4.84 -11.19 4.32
N ARG A 14 -4.12 -12.25 4.68
CA ARG A 14 -2.66 -12.20 4.83
C ARG A 14 -1.97 -11.87 3.50
N GLY A 15 -2.42 -12.47 2.41
CA GLY A 15 -1.96 -12.12 1.07
C GLY A 15 -2.22 -10.65 0.72
N SER A 16 -3.36 -10.10 1.15
CA SER A 16 -3.69 -8.68 0.93
C SER A 16 -2.81 -7.72 1.75
N GLU A 17 -2.44 -8.08 2.98
CA GLU A 17 -1.56 -7.24 3.82
C GLU A 17 -0.12 -7.26 3.35
N GLU A 18 0.41 -8.43 2.97
CA GLU A 18 1.73 -8.56 2.37
C GLU A 18 1.82 -7.77 1.05
N LYS A 19 0.76 -7.82 0.22
CA LYS A 19 0.67 -7.02 -1.00
C LYS A 19 0.64 -5.52 -0.72
N ARG A 20 -0.18 -5.07 0.24
CA ARG A 20 -0.21 -3.65 0.66
C ARG A 20 1.14 -3.16 1.15
N PHE A 21 1.85 -3.99 1.92
CA PHE A 21 3.17 -3.64 2.40
C PHE A 21 4.20 -3.54 1.26
N ALA A 22 4.16 -4.48 0.31
CA ALA A 22 5.01 -4.43 -0.89
C ALA A 22 4.74 -3.17 -1.73
N GLU A 23 3.46 -2.83 -1.96
CA GLU A 23 3.09 -1.59 -2.65
C GLU A 23 3.53 -0.35 -1.88
N TYR A 24 3.42 -0.35 -0.54
CA TYR A 24 3.90 0.75 0.28
C TYR A 24 5.40 0.96 0.09
N LEU A 25 6.22 -0.10 0.13
CA LEU A 25 7.65 -0.01 -0.12
C LEU A 25 7.97 0.51 -1.53
N LEU A 26 7.23 0.07 -2.54
CA LEU A 26 7.39 0.54 -3.91
C LEU A 26 7.10 2.06 -4.02
N VAL A 27 5.98 2.51 -3.44
CA VAL A 27 5.61 3.93 -3.39
C VAL A 27 6.68 4.75 -2.66
N GLU A 28 7.12 4.30 -1.48
CA GLU A 28 8.15 4.97 -0.70
C GLU A 28 9.46 5.10 -1.47
N LEU A 29 9.89 4.02 -2.13
CA LEU A 29 11.12 4.00 -2.91
C LEU A 29 11.04 4.98 -4.08
N VAL A 30 9.99 4.92 -4.89
CA VAL A 30 9.85 5.76 -6.08
C VAL A 30 9.70 7.23 -5.70
N ARG A 31 8.85 7.57 -4.72
CA ARG A 31 8.72 8.96 -4.30
C ARG A 31 10.01 9.51 -3.69
N THR A 32 10.79 8.67 -2.99
CA THR A 32 12.08 9.08 -2.41
C THR A 32 13.11 9.33 -3.50
N LEU A 33 13.20 8.44 -4.50
CA LEU A 33 14.09 8.61 -5.66
C LEU A 33 13.76 9.89 -6.44
N LEU A 34 12.48 10.22 -6.55
CA LEU A 34 12.01 11.43 -7.24
C LEU A 34 11.94 12.67 -6.33
N CYS A 35 12.35 12.57 -5.06
CA CYS A 35 12.25 13.64 -4.06
C CYS A 35 10.84 14.25 -3.93
N MET A 36 9.80 13.42 -4.08
CA MET A 36 8.40 13.85 -4.05
C MET A 36 7.74 13.61 -2.69
N PRO A 37 6.98 14.58 -2.15
CA PRO A 37 6.06 14.30 -1.06
C PRO A 37 4.89 13.43 -1.54
N PRO A 38 4.20 12.69 -0.64
CA PRO A 38 3.11 11.78 -1.02
C PRO A 38 2.02 12.44 -1.87
N VAL A 39 1.61 13.66 -1.52
CA VAL A 39 0.60 14.43 -2.27
C VAL A 39 1.01 14.61 -3.74
N THR A 40 2.25 15.04 -3.97
CA THR A 40 2.78 15.26 -5.32
C THR A 40 2.91 13.94 -6.07
N PHE A 41 3.43 12.89 -5.43
CA PHE A 41 3.52 11.56 -6.05
C PHE A 41 2.15 11.06 -6.53
N TYR A 42 1.13 11.13 -5.67
CA TYR A 42 -0.21 10.68 -6.03
C TYR A 42 -0.91 11.59 -7.04
N TYR A 43 -0.56 12.87 -7.11
CA TYR A 43 -0.96 13.74 -8.20
C TYR A 43 -0.39 13.25 -9.54
N TYR A 44 0.91 12.99 -9.62
CA TYR A 44 1.52 12.44 -10.84
C TYR A 44 0.95 11.07 -11.20
N LEU A 45 0.84 10.16 -10.23
CA LEU A 45 0.23 8.85 -10.44
C LEU A 45 -1.19 8.96 -11.04
N ARG A 46 -1.98 9.96 -10.63
CA ARG A 46 -3.33 10.18 -11.17
C ARG A 46 -3.33 10.69 -12.62
N HIS A 47 -2.32 11.44 -13.02
CA HIS A 47 -2.29 12.15 -14.31
C HIS A 47 -1.37 11.51 -15.35
N ASP A 48 -0.44 10.65 -14.94
CA ASP A 48 0.52 9.98 -15.79
C ASP A 48 0.12 8.51 -16.01
N ALA A 49 -0.24 8.16 -17.24
CA ALA A 49 -0.69 6.81 -17.59
C ALA A 49 0.46 5.80 -17.57
N ASP A 50 1.65 6.21 -18.01
CA ASP A 50 2.84 5.36 -18.07
C ASP A 50 3.29 5.02 -16.65
N LEU A 51 3.28 5.99 -15.75
CA LEU A 51 3.59 5.77 -14.34
C LEU A 51 2.62 4.78 -13.68
N ARG A 52 1.32 4.85 -14.01
CA ARG A 52 0.34 3.85 -13.54
C ARG A 52 0.60 2.47 -14.12
N GLU A 53 0.96 2.40 -15.40
CA GLU A 53 1.27 1.13 -16.05
C GLU A 53 2.58 0.52 -15.53
N ILE A 54 3.57 1.31 -15.17
CA ILE A 54 4.83 0.83 -14.59
C ILE A 54 4.60 0.30 -13.19
N LEU A 55 3.90 1.06 -12.34
CA LEU A 55 3.75 0.72 -10.93
C LEU A 55 2.64 -0.31 -10.66
N LYS A 56 1.60 -0.36 -11.51
CA LYS A 56 0.46 -1.29 -11.43
C LYS A 56 -0.10 -1.48 -10.01
N LEU A 57 -0.21 -0.39 -9.25
CA LEU A 57 -0.72 -0.46 -7.88
C LEU A 57 -2.17 -0.97 -7.87
N GLU A 58 -2.47 -1.91 -7.00
CA GLU A 58 -3.80 -2.50 -6.84
C GLU A 58 -4.47 -2.10 -5.52
N GLU A 59 -3.71 -1.91 -4.44
CA GLU A 59 -4.24 -1.62 -3.11
C GLU A 59 -4.03 -0.15 -2.70
N LEU A 60 -2.89 0.45 -3.06
CA LEU A 60 -2.48 1.81 -2.67
C LEU A 60 -2.55 2.79 -3.86
N LYS A 61 -3.63 2.73 -4.64
CA LYS A 61 -3.85 3.57 -5.84
C LYS A 61 -4.08 5.05 -5.54
N THR A 62 -4.47 5.38 -4.31
CA THR A 62 -4.81 6.75 -3.92
C THR A 62 -4.05 7.16 -2.67
N ILE A 63 -3.87 8.47 -2.52
CA ILE A 63 -3.28 9.04 -1.30
C ILE A 63 -4.04 8.61 -0.05
N GLY A 64 -5.38 8.53 -0.10
CA GLY A 64 -6.19 8.11 1.05
C GLY A 64 -5.89 6.67 1.46
N ASN A 65 -5.70 5.75 0.50
CA ASN A 65 -5.33 4.36 0.81
C ASN A 65 -3.93 4.28 1.43
N TYR A 66 -2.99 5.06 0.89
CA TYR A 66 -1.63 5.15 1.41
C TYR A 66 -1.59 5.71 2.83
N GLU A 67 -2.28 6.83 3.10
CA GLU A 67 -2.30 7.48 4.41
C GLU A 67 -2.99 6.61 5.48
N ASP A 68 -4.05 5.88 5.11
CA ASP A 68 -4.67 4.92 6.02
C ASP A 68 -3.70 3.79 6.39
N PHE A 69 -2.98 3.24 5.40
CA PHE A 69 -1.99 2.20 5.64
C PHE A 69 -0.79 2.71 6.48
N ASP A 70 -0.21 3.85 6.12
CA ASP A 70 0.92 4.46 6.84
C ASP A 70 0.57 4.75 8.31
N ARG A 71 -0.63 5.26 8.56
CA ARG A 71 -1.15 5.50 9.92
C ARG A 71 -1.27 4.20 10.71
N LYS A 72 -1.87 3.16 10.14
CA LYS A 72 -1.99 1.83 10.78
C LYS A 72 -0.62 1.22 11.08
N ARG A 73 0.31 1.31 10.12
CA ARG A 73 1.70 0.84 10.31
C ARG A 73 2.38 1.58 11.47
N LYS A 74 2.28 2.90 11.52
CA LYS A 74 2.86 3.74 12.59
C LYS A 74 2.24 3.41 13.94
N TYR A 75 0.92 3.24 14.01
CA TYR A 75 0.23 2.83 15.23
C TYR A 75 0.75 1.47 15.73
N LEU A 76 0.85 0.48 14.85
CA LEU A 76 1.38 -0.85 15.21
C LEU A 76 2.83 -0.76 15.71
N LYS A 77 3.68 0.03 15.05
CA LYS A 77 5.07 0.24 15.50
C LYS A 77 5.11 0.80 16.94
N MET A 78 4.30 1.81 17.25
CA MET A 78 4.27 2.42 18.59
C MET A 78 3.82 1.47 19.72
N HIS A 79 3.13 0.38 19.41
CA HIS A 79 2.63 -0.59 20.41
C HIS A 79 3.46 -1.87 20.45
N LEU A 80 4.46 -1.99 19.56
CA LEU A 80 5.44 -3.08 19.52
C LEU A 80 6.80 -2.65 20.09
N ASP A 81 7.03 -1.33 20.17
CA ASP A 81 8.12 -0.68 20.91
C ASP A 81 7.76 -0.57 22.41
#